data_AF-R9QQW8-F1
#
_entry.id   AF-R9QQW8-F1
#
_cell.length_a   1.000
_cell.length_b   1.000
_cell.length_c   1.000
_cell.angle_alpha   90.00
_cell.angle_beta   90.00
_cell.angle_gamma   90.00
#
_symmetry.space_group_name_H-M   'P 1'
#
loop_
_entity.id
_entity.type
_entity.pdbx_description
1 polymer ?
#
loop_
_entity_poly.entity_id
_entity_poly.type
_entity_poly.pdbx_seq_one_letter_code
_entity_poly.pdbx_strand_id
1 'polypeptide(L)'
;GVCVQTETVLRQAITERVRPVLFVNKVDRILLELQLPQEDAYITFQKAVENVNVVIATYKDDRMGDLQVYPEKGTVAFGSGLHGWAFTLAKFADMYSAKFGLDRARLMQKLWGENYFDAEGKKWVSKPQSSSGKALPRAFCQFILDPIYKLVEAIMNGSKDKWEKMLKALNIVLKTEEKELEGKSLLKAVMRKFLPATDALLEMIVLHLPSPVVAQKYRVETLYEGPQDDEGAMAIRNCDSQGPLMLYVSKMVPTSDKGRFYAFGR
;
A
#
# COMPACT_ATOMS: atom_id res chain seq x y z
N GLY A 1 -7.24 -3.27 -12.70
CA GLY A 1 -8.53 -2.83 -12.14
C GLY A 1 -8.99 -3.82 -11.08
N VAL A 2 -10.20 -3.66 -10.58
CA VAL A 2 -10.85 -4.60 -9.64
C VAL A 2 -11.56 -5.67 -10.45
N CYS A 3 -11.21 -6.93 -10.25
CA CYS A 3 -11.86 -8.05 -10.95
C CYS A 3 -13.07 -8.54 -10.14
N VAL A 4 -14.02 -9.22 -10.80
CA VAL A 4 -15.23 -9.78 -10.18
C VAL A 4 -14.90 -10.70 -8.99
N GLN A 5 -13.84 -11.49 -9.10
CA GLN A 5 -13.37 -12.34 -7.99
C GLN A 5 -12.87 -11.51 -6.81
N THR A 6 -12.13 -10.42 -7.07
CA THR A 6 -11.64 -9.51 -6.01
C THR A 6 -12.80 -8.87 -5.27
N GLU A 7 -13.82 -8.41 -6.00
CA GLU A 7 -15.04 -7.86 -5.40
C GLU A 7 -15.77 -8.90 -4.54
N THR A 8 -15.92 -10.12 -5.05
CA THR A 8 -16.62 -11.20 -4.33
C THR A 8 -15.94 -11.55 -3.01
N VAL A 9 -14.61 -11.69 -3.02
CA VAL A 9 -13.81 -12.00 -1.82
C VAL A 9 -13.77 -10.80 -0.87
N LEU A 10 -13.66 -9.57 -1.40
CA LEU A 10 -13.69 -8.36 -0.58
C LEU A 10 -15.02 -8.21 0.15
N ARG A 11 -16.14 -8.49 -0.52
CA ARG A 11 -17.47 -8.51 0.10
C ARG A 11 -17.53 -9.49 1.28
N GLN A 12 -17.08 -10.72 1.08
CA GLN A 12 -17.04 -11.74 2.14
C GLN A 12 -16.20 -11.27 3.34
N ALA A 13 -15.02 -10.70 3.07
CA ALA A 13 -14.15 -10.18 4.12
C ALA A 13 -14.81 -9.05 4.92
N ILE A 14 -15.51 -8.12 4.27
CA ILE A 14 -16.21 -7.02 4.94
C ILE A 14 -17.38 -7.53 5.78
N THR A 15 -18.16 -8.51 5.26
CA THR A 15 -19.24 -9.16 6.03
C THR A 15 -18.70 -9.80 7.31
N GLU A 16 -17.51 -10.37 7.26
CA GLU A 16 -16.81 -10.90 8.44
C GLU A 16 -16.15 -9.82 9.32
N ARG A 17 -16.40 -8.53 9.04
CA ARG A 17 -15.82 -7.36 9.73
C ARG A 17 -14.28 -7.31 9.65
N VAL A 18 -13.70 -7.76 8.54
CA VAL A 18 -12.25 -7.64 8.27
C VAL A 18 -11.96 -6.26 7.67
N ARG A 19 -11.02 -5.53 8.27
CA ARG A 19 -10.57 -4.21 7.78
C ARG A 19 -9.63 -4.39 6.58
N PRO A 20 -9.92 -3.78 5.40
CA PRO A 20 -9.07 -3.92 4.22
C PRO A 20 -7.91 -2.92 4.22
N VAL A 21 -6.83 -3.31 3.53
CA VAL A 21 -5.78 -2.43 2.98
C VAL A 21 -5.57 -2.80 1.52
N LEU A 22 -5.11 -1.86 0.69
CA LEU A 22 -5.02 -2.06 -0.76
C LEU A 22 -3.58 -2.04 -1.25
N PHE A 23 -3.20 -3.06 -2.03
CA PHE A 23 -1.95 -3.04 -2.80
C PHE A 23 -2.26 -3.01 -4.30
N VAL A 24 -2.00 -1.86 -4.94
CA VAL A 24 -2.10 -1.69 -6.39
C VAL A 24 -0.86 -2.30 -7.04
N ASN A 25 -1.01 -3.55 -7.46
CA ASN A 25 0.08 -4.35 -8.02
C ASN A 25 0.22 -4.16 -9.55
N LYS A 26 1.35 -4.65 -10.10
CA LYS A 26 1.72 -4.63 -11.52
C LYS A 26 1.95 -3.22 -12.09
N VAL A 27 2.42 -2.30 -11.24
CA VAL A 27 2.81 -0.94 -11.68
C VAL A 27 3.97 -0.99 -12.69
N ASP A 28 4.80 -2.03 -12.67
CA ASP A 28 5.85 -2.26 -13.67
C ASP A 28 5.33 -2.29 -15.11
N ARG A 29 4.11 -2.80 -15.35
CA ARG A 29 3.52 -2.83 -16.70
C ARG A 29 3.20 -1.43 -17.22
N ILE A 30 2.78 -0.52 -16.34
CA ILE A 30 2.53 0.88 -16.69
C ILE A 30 3.83 1.56 -17.12
N LEU A 31 4.94 1.24 -16.44
CA LEU A 31 6.24 1.85 -16.68
C LEU A 31 6.96 1.25 -17.91
N LEU A 32 6.90 -0.07 -18.09
CA LEU A 32 7.74 -0.80 -19.06
C LEU A 32 7.01 -1.24 -20.32
N GLU A 33 5.71 -1.54 -20.23
CA GLU A 33 4.93 -2.06 -21.36
C GLU A 33 4.07 -0.96 -21.99
N LEU A 34 3.24 -0.32 -21.16
CA LEU A 34 2.28 0.68 -21.62
C LEU A 34 2.91 2.06 -21.80
N GLN A 35 3.99 2.34 -21.07
CA GLN A 35 4.70 3.62 -21.05
C GLN A 35 3.75 4.83 -20.90
N LEU A 36 2.76 4.69 -20.01
CA LEU A 36 1.73 5.73 -19.86
C LEU A 36 2.37 7.03 -19.35
N PRO A 37 1.90 8.20 -19.82
CA PRO A 37 2.20 9.47 -19.19
C PRO A 37 1.87 9.45 -17.69
N GLN A 38 2.61 10.23 -16.90
CA GLN A 38 2.50 10.22 -15.43
C GLN A 38 1.07 10.54 -14.95
N GLU A 39 0.39 11.50 -15.59
CA GLU A 39 -0.99 11.86 -15.23
C GLU A 39 -1.98 10.73 -15.54
N ASP A 40 -1.82 10.04 -16.68
CA ASP A 40 -2.67 8.90 -17.05
C ASP A 40 -2.47 7.70 -16.11
N ALA A 41 -1.22 7.47 -15.69
CA ALA A 41 -0.89 6.50 -14.66
C ALA A 41 -1.57 6.84 -13.32
N TYR A 42 -1.47 8.11 -12.89
CA TYR A 42 -2.14 8.60 -11.68
C TYR A 42 -3.66 8.41 -11.76
N ILE A 43 -4.31 8.81 -12.86
CA ILE A 43 -5.76 8.63 -13.06
C ILE A 43 -6.13 7.15 -12.99
N THR A 44 -5.30 6.26 -13.54
CA THR A 44 -5.52 4.81 -13.46
C THR A 44 -5.45 4.31 -12.02
N PHE A 45 -4.50 4.80 -11.22
CA PHE A 45 -4.40 4.48 -9.79
C PHE A 45 -5.59 5.00 -9.00
N GLN A 46 -5.97 6.26 -9.24
CA GLN A 46 -7.13 6.88 -8.61
C GLN A 46 -8.39 6.07 -8.88
N LYS A 47 -8.67 5.74 -10.14
CA LYS A 47 -9.82 4.89 -10.52
C LYS A 47 -9.79 3.53 -9.85
N ALA A 48 -8.60 2.92 -9.70
CA ALA A 48 -8.48 1.64 -9.01
C ALA A 48 -8.87 1.75 -7.52
N VAL A 49 -8.42 2.81 -6.84
CA VAL A 49 -8.77 3.10 -5.45
C VAL A 49 -10.27 3.41 -5.32
N GLU A 50 -10.82 4.25 -6.19
CA GLU A 50 -12.25 4.60 -6.21
C GLU A 50 -13.12 3.36 -6.40
N ASN A 51 -12.79 2.49 -7.35
CA ASN A 51 -13.55 1.25 -7.58
C ASN A 51 -13.55 0.33 -6.35
N VAL A 52 -12.43 0.23 -5.63
CA VAL A 52 -12.38 -0.53 -4.37
C VAL A 52 -13.25 0.13 -3.30
N ASN A 53 -13.20 1.46 -3.17
CA ASN A 53 -13.99 2.19 -2.20
C ASN A 53 -15.50 2.13 -2.48
N VAL A 54 -15.92 2.06 -3.75
CA VAL A 54 -17.33 1.82 -4.13
C VAL A 54 -17.80 0.48 -3.59
N VAL A 55 -17.01 -0.59 -3.78
CA VAL A 55 -17.34 -1.91 -3.23
C VAL A 55 -17.41 -1.85 -1.70
N ILE A 56 -16.42 -1.24 -1.04
CA ILE A 56 -16.40 -1.11 0.42
C ILE A 56 -17.62 -0.35 0.93
N ALA A 57 -17.95 0.78 0.31
CA ALA A 57 -19.09 1.62 0.71
C ALA A 57 -20.43 0.90 0.56
N THR A 58 -20.54 -0.01 -0.41
CA THR A 58 -21.77 -0.77 -0.69
C THR A 58 -22.06 -1.82 0.39
N TYR A 59 -21.03 -2.41 0.99
CA TYR A 59 -21.17 -3.55 1.90
C TYR A 59 -20.69 -3.28 3.33
N LYS A 60 -20.34 -2.03 3.68
CA LYS A 60 -19.82 -1.70 5.02
C LYS A 60 -20.86 -1.96 6.11
N ASP A 61 -20.38 -2.39 7.26
CA ASP A 61 -21.13 -2.33 8.52
C ASP A 61 -20.86 -0.97 9.17
N ASP A 62 -21.89 -0.15 9.41
CA ASP A 62 -21.72 1.19 9.99
C ASP A 62 -21.08 1.17 11.38
N ARG A 63 -21.15 0.04 12.10
CA ARG A 63 -20.47 -0.13 13.40
C ARG A 63 -18.95 -0.15 13.28
N MET A 64 -18.40 -0.45 12.10
CA MET A 64 -16.97 -0.51 11.82
C MET A 64 -16.36 0.85 11.48
N GLY A 65 -17.19 1.89 11.36
CA GLY A 65 -16.77 3.23 10.95
C GLY A 65 -16.30 3.27 9.50
N ASP A 66 -15.29 4.11 9.23
CA ASP A 66 -14.71 4.25 7.90
C ASP A 66 -13.75 3.09 7.59
N LEU A 67 -14.17 2.23 6.66
CA LEU A 67 -13.40 1.10 6.13
C LEU A 67 -12.78 1.38 4.76
N GLN A 68 -13.02 2.55 4.17
CA GLN A 68 -12.45 2.89 2.87
C GLN A 68 -10.93 3.03 2.95
N VAL A 69 -10.28 2.85 1.80
CA VAL A 69 -8.83 2.93 1.64
C VAL A 69 -8.44 4.24 0.95
N TYR A 70 -7.42 4.87 1.50
CA TYR A 70 -6.93 6.19 1.13
C TYR A 70 -5.40 6.19 1.06
N PRO A 71 -4.79 6.54 -0.09
CA PRO A 71 -3.34 6.67 -0.21
C PRO A 71 -2.75 7.68 0.78
N GLU A 72 -3.43 8.81 0.98
CA GLU A 72 -3.04 9.88 1.91
C GLU A 72 -3.13 9.51 3.39
N LYS A 73 -3.83 8.41 3.72
CA LYS A 73 -3.85 7.83 5.07
C LYS A 73 -2.90 6.63 5.22
N GLY A 74 -2.17 6.24 4.17
CA GLY A 74 -1.23 5.12 4.21
C GLY A 74 -1.82 3.73 3.98
N THR A 75 -3.15 3.62 3.83
CA THR A 75 -3.85 2.33 3.63
C THR A 75 -3.78 1.78 2.19
N VAL A 76 -3.06 2.47 1.30
CA VAL A 76 -2.83 2.05 -0.08
C VAL A 76 -1.34 2.08 -0.39
N ALA A 77 -0.82 0.98 -0.94
CA ALA A 77 0.52 0.89 -1.51
C ALA A 77 0.45 0.65 -3.02
N PHE A 78 1.48 1.10 -3.73
CA PHE A 78 1.65 0.93 -5.18
C PHE A 78 2.96 0.21 -5.45
N GLY A 79 2.97 -0.73 -6.39
CA GLY A 79 4.22 -1.40 -6.74
C GLY A 79 4.10 -2.60 -7.66
N SER A 80 5.14 -3.43 -7.61
CA SER A 80 5.28 -4.65 -8.40
C SER A 80 5.74 -5.79 -7.52
N GLY A 81 4.87 -6.77 -7.32
CA GLY A 81 5.26 -8.05 -6.70
C GLY A 81 6.30 -8.81 -7.52
N LEU A 82 6.26 -8.70 -8.86
CA LEU A 82 7.21 -9.38 -9.74
C LEU A 82 8.64 -8.86 -9.55
N HIS A 83 8.78 -7.54 -9.47
CA HIS A 83 10.09 -6.90 -9.26
C HIS A 83 10.44 -6.77 -7.77
N GLY A 84 9.47 -6.92 -6.86
CA GLY A 84 9.69 -6.89 -5.42
C GLY A 84 9.89 -5.48 -4.86
N TRP A 85 9.24 -4.49 -5.45
CA TRP A 85 9.26 -3.11 -4.95
C TRP A 85 7.85 -2.58 -4.75
N ALA A 86 7.65 -1.77 -3.73
CA ALA A 86 6.39 -1.07 -3.46
C ALA A 86 6.63 0.14 -2.58
N PHE A 87 5.69 1.08 -2.59
CA PHE A 87 5.72 2.25 -1.74
C PHE A 87 4.30 2.64 -1.29
N THR A 88 4.21 3.19 -0.08
CA THR A 88 3.12 4.04 0.37
C THR A 88 3.55 5.51 0.20
N LEU A 89 2.63 6.46 0.35
CA LEU A 89 3.00 7.89 0.33
C LEU A 89 3.92 8.28 1.48
N ALA A 90 3.89 7.51 2.58
CA ALA A 90 4.74 7.74 3.73
C ALA A 90 6.23 7.71 3.38
N LYS A 91 6.67 6.76 2.56
CA LYS A 91 8.07 6.67 2.12
C LYS A 91 8.57 7.99 1.50
N PHE A 92 7.77 8.58 0.62
CA PHE A 92 8.10 9.84 -0.04
C PHE A 92 7.89 11.06 0.87
N ALA A 93 6.90 11.00 1.77
CA ALA A 93 6.74 12.02 2.79
C ALA A 93 7.98 12.10 3.70
N ASP A 94 8.54 10.96 4.11
CA ASP A 94 9.75 10.93 4.92
C ASP A 94 10.95 11.49 4.15
N MET A 95 11.10 11.14 2.86
CA MET A 95 12.16 11.68 1.99
C MET A 95 12.10 13.20 1.80
N TYR A 96 10.89 13.79 1.78
CA TYR A 96 10.70 15.20 1.45
C TYR A 96 10.29 16.08 2.63
N SER A 97 10.01 15.51 3.81
CA SER A 97 9.58 16.23 5.02
C SER A 97 10.50 17.41 5.35
N ALA A 98 11.81 17.15 5.44
CA ALA A 98 12.83 18.17 5.70
C ALA A 98 12.91 19.22 4.59
N LYS A 99 12.70 18.83 3.32
CA LYS A 99 12.76 19.74 2.17
C LYS A 99 11.61 20.76 2.19
N PHE A 100 10.42 20.33 2.59
CA PHE A 100 9.24 21.20 2.64
C PHE A 100 8.98 21.81 4.01
N GLY A 101 9.69 21.38 5.06
CA GLY A 101 9.41 21.78 6.43
C GLY A 101 8.00 21.35 6.88
N LEU A 102 7.50 20.23 6.35
CA LEU A 102 6.19 19.68 6.68
C LEU A 102 6.38 18.34 7.39
N ASP A 103 5.57 18.07 8.41
CA ASP A 103 5.53 16.75 9.02
C ASP A 103 5.01 15.70 8.03
N ARG A 104 5.35 14.44 8.31
CA ARG A 104 5.01 13.28 7.48
C ARG A 104 3.51 13.23 7.15
N ALA A 105 2.63 13.39 8.13
CA ALA A 105 1.19 13.26 7.93
C ALA A 105 0.63 14.37 7.04
N ARG A 106 1.01 15.63 7.28
CA ARG A 106 0.61 16.75 6.42
C ARG A 106 1.15 16.61 5.01
N LEU A 107 2.36 16.10 4.85
CA LEU A 107 2.95 15.92 3.52
C LEU A 107 2.28 14.76 2.76
N MET A 108 1.91 13.67 3.42
CA MET A 108 1.11 12.60 2.79
C MET A 108 -0.21 13.13 2.21
N GLN A 109 -0.89 14.03 2.92
CA GLN A 109 -2.11 14.70 2.43
C GLN A 109 -1.85 15.56 1.19
N LYS A 110 -0.63 16.10 1.04
CA LYS A 110 -0.21 16.89 -0.12
C LYS A 110 0.30 16.07 -1.30
N LEU A 111 0.68 14.81 -1.08
CA LEU A 111 1.22 13.93 -2.12
C LEU A 111 0.14 13.19 -2.92
N TRP A 112 -1.15 13.41 -2.65
CA TRP A 112 -2.27 12.79 -3.36
C TRP A 112 -3.36 13.82 -3.68
N GLY A 113 -4.22 13.51 -4.66
CA GLY A 113 -5.35 14.37 -5.04
C GLY A 113 -4.93 15.62 -5.80
N GLU A 114 -5.83 16.61 -5.80
CA GLU A 114 -5.66 17.94 -6.43
C GLU A 114 -4.71 18.84 -5.64
N ASN A 115 -3.47 18.39 -5.45
CA ASN A 115 -2.40 19.13 -4.81
C ASN A 115 -1.24 19.32 -5.80
N TYR A 116 -0.71 20.54 -5.83
CA TYR A 116 0.34 20.98 -6.74
C TYR A 116 1.34 21.83 -5.96
N PHE A 117 2.62 21.82 -6.35
CA PHE A 117 3.64 22.65 -5.74
C PHE A 117 4.18 23.68 -6.74
N ASP A 118 3.93 24.95 -6.46
CA ASP A 118 4.49 26.06 -7.19
C ASP A 118 5.91 26.34 -6.67
N ALA A 119 6.92 25.95 -7.44
CA ALA A 119 8.32 26.13 -7.08
C ALA A 119 8.78 27.59 -7.11
N GLU A 120 8.18 28.41 -7.98
CA GLU A 120 8.47 29.86 -8.07
C GLU A 120 7.91 30.58 -6.84
N GLY A 121 6.65 30.29 -6.52
CA GLY A 121 5.98 30.82 -5.33
C GLY A 121 6.32 30.11 -4.01
N LYS A 122 7.09 29.01 -4.06
CA LYS A 122 7.40 28.11 -2.93
C LYS A 122 6.17 27.73 -2.09
N LYS A 123 5.04 27.45 -2.74
CA LYS A 123 3.75 27.24 -2.07
C LYS A 123 2.97 26.06 -2.64
N TRP A 124 2.15 25.46 -1.80
CA TRP A 124 1.17 24.45 -2.21
C TRP A 124 -0.09 25.12 -2.73
N VAL A 125 -0.60 24.65 -3.87
CA VAL A 125 -1.83 25.15 -4.49
C VAL A 125 -2.75 23.98 -4.86
N SER A 126 -4.05 24.25 -4.97
CA SER A 126 -5.08 23.25 -5.33
C SER A 126 -5.62 23.41 -6.74
N LYS A 127 -4.98 24.28 -7.55
CA LYS A 127 -5.27 24.46 -8.97
C LYS A 127 -4.03 24.06 -9.78
N PRO A 128 -4.20 23.51 -10.99
CA PRO A 128 -3.09 23.06 -11.84
C PRO A 128 -2.32 24.22 -12.50
N GLN A 129 -2.23 25.38 -11.87
CA GLN A 129 -1.58 26.59 -12.38
C GLN A 129 -0.83 27.32 -11.25
N SER A 130 0.36 27.78 -11.58
CA SER A 130 1.20 28.64 -10.72
C SER A 130 0.68 30.09 -10.67
N SER A 131 1.26 30.91 -9.80
CA SER A 131 0.96 32.36 -9.79
C SER A 131 1.35 33.08 -11.10
N SER A 132 2.25 32.51 -11.90
CA SER A 132 2.66 33.04 -13.20
C SER A 132 1.81 32.49 -14.37
N GLY A 133 0.79 31.67 -14.10
CA GLY A 133 -0.09 31.07 -15.11
C GLY A 133 0.47 29.80 -15.77
N LYS A 134 1.69 29.37 -15.41
CA LYS A 134 2.29 28.13 -15.90
C LYS A 134 1.58 26.90 -15.32
N ALA A 135 1.34 25.90 -16.17
CA ALA A 135 0.76 24.63 -15.76
C ALA A 135 1.68 23.91 -14.76
N LEU A 136 1.08 23.38 -13.68
CA LEU A 136 1.79 22.64 -12.65
C LEU A 136 1.44 21.15 -12.74
N PRO A 137 2.44 20.25 -12.72
CA PRO A 137 2.18 18.83 -12.58
C PRO A 137 1.65 18.53 -11.17
N ARG A 138 0.76 17.55 -11.07
CA ARG A 138 0.24 17.07 -9.79
C ARG A 138 1.39 16.63 -8.88
N ALA A 139 1.25 16.84 -7.58
CA ALA A 139 2.29 16.52 -6.60
C ALA A 139 2.71 15.04 -6.64
N PHE A 140 1.74 14.12 -6.80
CA PHE A 140 2.04 12.70 -6.98
C PHE A 140 2.91 12.47 -8.23
N CYS A 141 2.54 13.07 -9.36
CA CYS A 141 3.31 12.95 -10.60
C CYS A 141 4.72 13.54 -10.44
N GLN A 142 4.84 14.74 -9.87
CA GLN A 142 6.10 15.45 -9.73
C GLN A 142 7.06 14.84 -8.71
N PHE A 143 6.58 14.40 -7.56
CA PHE A 143 7.44 14.00 -6.43
C PHE A 143 7.55 12.48 -6.28
N ILE A 144 6.65 11.71 -6.88
CA ILE A 144 6.65 10.24 -6.75
C ILE A 144 6.93 9.59 -8.10
N LEU A 145 6.09 9.84 -9.10
CA LEU A 145 6.25 9.18 -10.40
C LEU A 145 7.48 9.68 -11.15
N ASP A 146 7.75 10.98 -11.19
CA ASP A 146 8.85 11.55 -11.96
C ASP A 146 10.23 10.97 -11.59
N PRO A 147 10.62 10.86 -10.30
CA PRO A 147 11.85 10.17 -9.92
C PRO A 147 11.89 8.70 -10.36
N ILE A 148 10.76 7.99 -10.26
CA ILE A 148 10.66 6.57 -10.66
C ILE A 148 10.80 6.44 -12.18
N TYR A 149 10.07 7.24 -12.95
CA TYR A 149 10.10 7.24 -14.40
C TYR A 149 11.50 7.56 -14.93
N LYS A 150 12.14 8.62 -14.40
CA LYS A 150 13.50 9.00 -14.79
C LYS A 150 14.52 7.91 -14.47
N LEU A 151 14.37 7.23 -13.34
CA LEU A 151 15.26 6.14 -12.95
C LEU A 151 15.10 4.93 -13.88
N VAL A 152 13.84 4.55 -14.16
CA VAL A 152 13.52 3.47 -15.10
C VAL A 152 14.07 3.79 -16.49
N GLU A 153 13.79 4.98 -17.02
CA GLU A 153 14.27 5.42 -18.33
C GLU A 153 15.80 5.42 -18.40
N ALA A 154 16.48 6.00 -17.40
CA ALA A 154 17.93 6.06 -17.38
C ALA A 154 18.58 4.66 -17.36
N ILE A 155 18.01 3.72 -16.60
CA ILE A 155 18.49 2.33 -16.55
C ILE A 155 18.22 1.61 -17.87
N MET A 156 16.99 1.71 -18.41
CA MET A 156 16.59 1.01 -19.62
C MET A 156 17.32 1.52 -20.87
N ASN A 157 17.68 2.80 -20.91
CA ASN A 157 18.47 3.40 -21.98
C ASN A 157 19.99 3.26 -21.79
N GLY A 158 20.46 2.52 -20.77
CA GLY A 158 21.89 2.31 -20.50
C GLY A 158 22.64 3.60 -20.13
N SER A 159 21.95 4.65 -19.69
CA SER A 159 22.54 5.94 -19.34
C SER A 159 23.24 5.92 -17.97
N LYS A 160 24.40 5.26 -17.90
CA LYS A 160 25.15 4.98 -16.66
C LYS A 160 25.37 6.20 -15.76
N ASP A 161 25.92 7.27 -16.32
CA ASP A 161 26.19 8.49 -15.57
C ASP A 161 24.93 9.10 -14.92
N LYS A 162 23.78 8.98 -15.61
CA LYS A 162 22.50 9.50 -15.12
C LYS A 162 21.98 8.66 -13.97
N TRP A 163 21.85 7.35 -14.15
CA TRP A 163 21.29 6.51 -13.08
C TRP A 163 22.23 6.43 -11.88
N GLU A 164 23.56 6.37 -12.07
CA GLU A 164 24.50 6.39 -10.93
C GLU A 164 24.40 7.68 -10.10
N LYS A 165 24.23 8.84 -10.75
CA LYS A 165 23.99 10.12 -10.08
C LYS A 165 22.67 10.10 -9.29
N MET A 166 21.62 9.51 -9.86
CA MET A 166 20.34 9.35 -9.16
C MET A 166 20.46 8.42 -7.95
N LEU A 167 21.16 7.29 -8.07
CA LEU A 167 21.39 6.37 -6.95
C LEU A 167 22.12 7.06 -5.79
N LYS A 168 23.14 7.86 -6.10
CA LYS A 168 23.86 8.67 -5.08
C LYS A 168 22.91 9.66 -4.38
N ALA A 169 22.08 10.37 -5.14
CA ALA A 169 21.12 11.32 -4.58
C ALA A 169 20.03 10.65 -3.71
N LEU A 170 19.68 9.39 -4.03
CA LEU A 170 18.72 8.57 -3.28
C LEU A 170 19.39 7.74 -2.18
N ASN A 171 20.71 7.87 -1.98
CA ASN A 171 21.50 7.09 -1.04
C ASN A 171 21.37 5.56 -1.23
N ILE A 172 21.33 5.10 -2.48
CA ILE A 172 21.23 3.69 -2.86
C ILE A 172 22.62 3.16 -3.21
N VAL A 173 23.03 2.08 -2.54
CA VAL A 173 24.33 1.43 -2.77
C VAL A 173 24.15 0.06 -3.42
N LEU A 174 24.73 -0.10 -4.61
CA LEU A 174 24.82 -1.38 -5.33
C LEU A 174 26.11 -2.13 -4.96
N LYS A 175 26.00 -3.44 -4.78
CA LYS A 175 27.13 -4.37 -4.68
C LYS A 175 27.85 -4.46 -6.03
N THR A 176 29.09 -4.96 -6.03
CA THR A 176 29.91 -5.10 -7.26
C THR A 176 29.18 -5.89 -8.35
N GLU A 177 28.65 -7.06 -8.02
CA GLU A 177 27.88 -7.92 -8.95
C GLU A 177 26.61 -7.23 -9.49
N GLU A 178 25.97 -6.37 -8.69
CA GLU A 178 24.75 -5.66 -9.09
C GLU A 178 25.05 -4.52 -10.08
N LYS A 179 26.27 -3.98 -10.09
CA LYS A 179 26.69 -2.92 -11.02
C LYS A 179 26.98 -3.43 -12.43
N GLU A 180 27.18 -4.73 -12.58
CA GLU A 180 27.39 -5.41 -13.86
C GLU A 180 26.06 -5.82 -14.52
N LEU A 181 24.95 -5.73 -13.79
CA LEU A 181 23.62 -5.98 -14.35
C LEU A 181 23.22 -4.86 -15.30
N GLU A 182 22.38 -5.22 -16.27
CA GLU A 182 21.81 -4.27 -17.23
C GLU A 182 20.29 -4.45 -17.39
N GLY A 183 19.65 -3.44 -17.99
CA GLY A 183 18.24 -3.44 -18.32
C GLY A 183 17.33 -3.85 -17.16
N LYS A 184 16.44 -4.83 -17.39
CA LYS A 184 15.44 -5.27 -16.40
C LYS A 184 16.07 -5.87 -15.14
N SER A 185 17.22 -6.54 -15.24
CA SER A 185 17.90 -7.14 -14.09
C SER A 185 18.46 -6.08 -13.15
N LEU A 186 19.09 -5.04 -13.72
CA LEU A 186 19.56 -3.88 -12.96
C LEU A 186 18.39 -3.12 -12.33
N LEU A 187 17.34 -2.85 -13.11
CA LEU A 187 16.15 -2.16 -12.63
C LEU A 187 15.54 -2.88 -11.42
N LYS A 188 15.43 -4.21 -11.49
CA LYS A 188 14.91 -5.02 -10.38
C LYS A 188 15.78 -4.90 -9.12
N ALA A 189 17.10 -4.96 -9.26
CA ALA A 189 18.02 -4.82 -8.13
C ALA A 189 17.95 -3.43 -7.49
N VAL A 190 17.94 -2.38 -8.33
CA VAL A 190 17.83 -0.98 -7.89
C VAL A 190 16.51 -0.72 -7.17
N MET A 191 15.37 -1.08 -7.77
CA MET A 191 14.05 -0.78 -7.21
C MET A 191 13.80 -1.48 -5.88
N ARG A 192 14.35 -2.69 -5.69
CA ARG A 192 14.28 -3.42 -4.41
C ARG A 192 15.01 -2.72 -3.27
N LYS A 193 16.07 -1.98 -3.57
CA LYS A 193 16.81 -1.18 -2.57
C LYS A 193 16.19 0.20 -2.37
N PHE A 194 15.62 0.77 -3.44
CA PHE A 194 14.99 2.07 -3.37
C PHE A 194 13.67 2.02 -2.58
N LEU A 195 12.79 1.09 -2.96
CA LEU A 195 11.42 0.97 -2.47
C LEU A 195 11.11 -0.51 -2.14
N PRO A 196 11.72 -1.09 -1.08
CA PRO A 196 11.50 -2.49 -0.75
C PRO A 196 10.02 -2.79 -0.53
N ALA A 197 9.47 -3.79 -1.23
CA ALA A 197 8.06 -4.11 -1.09
C ALA A 197 7.66 -4.51 0.34
N THR A 198 8.55 -5.23 1.02
CA THR A 198 8.36 -5.68 2.40
C THR A 198 8.10 -4.51 3.33
N ASP A 199 8.87 -3.43 3.23
CA ASP A 199 8.75 -2.26 4.11
C ASP A 199 7.38 -1.61 3.94
N ALA A 200 6.96 -1.37 2.70
CA ALA A 200 5.65 -0.77 2.41
C ALA A 200 4.49 -1.64 2.89
N LEU A 201 4.56 -2.97 2.66
CA LEU A 201 3.50 -3.89 3.06
C LEU A 201 3.43 -4.06 4.58
N LEU A 202 4.58 -4.21 5.26
CA LEU A 202 4.63 -4.33 6.72
C LEU A 202 4.15 -3.05 7.40
N GLU A 203 4.53 -1.88 6.87
CA GLU A 203 4.04 -0.59 7.37
C GLU A 203 2.51 -0.54 7.34
N MET A 204 1.88 -0.91 6.21
CA MET A 204 0.41 -0.95 6.13
C MET A 204 -0.21 -1.94 7.12
N ILE A 205 0.36 -3.14 7.24
CA ILE A 205 -0.15 -4.18 8.13
C ILE A 205 -0.09 -3.71 9.59
N VAL A 206 1.05 -3.21 10.02
CA VAL A 206 1.29 -2.81 11.42
C VAL A 206 0.48 -1.57 11.80
N LEU A 207 0.37 -0.58 10.91
CA LEU A 207 -0.27 0.70 11.24
C LEU A 207 -1.78 0.70 11.03
N HIS A 208 -2.32 -0.17 10.18
CA HIS A 208 -3.72 -0.07 9.77
C HIS A 208 -4.56 -1.32 10.00
N LEU A 209 -3.96 -2.50 10.18
CA LEU A 209 -4.72 -3.70 10.51
C LEU A 209 -4.88 -3.84 12.04
N PRO A 210 -6.09 -4.14 12.52
CA PRO A 210 -6.34 -4.25 13.95
C PRO A 210 -5.69 -5.51 14.52
N SER A 211 -5.14 -5.40 15.73
CA SER A 211 -4.65 -6.56 16.47
C SER A 211 -5.82 -7.47 16.89
N PRO A 212 -5.56 -8.74 17.25
CA PRO A 212 -6.51 -9.62 17.94
C PRO A 212 -7.35 -8.95 19.02
N VAL A 213 -6.69 -8.21 19.92
CA VAL A 213 -7.30 -7.52 21.07
C VAL A 213 -8.30 -6.45 20.64
N VAL A 214 -8.05 -5.79 19.52
CA VAL A 214 -8.96 -4.78 18.96
C VAL A 214 -10.06 -5.46 18.16
N ALA A 215 -9.71 -6.41 17.28
CA ALA A 215 -10.63 -7.01 16.33
C ALA A 215 -11.68 -7.90 17.00
N GLN A 216 -11.30 -8.72 17.98
CA GLN A 216 -12.24 -9.66 18.59
C GLN A 216 -13.39 -8.95 19.32
N LYS A 217 -13.17 -7.73 19.83
CA LYS A 217 -14.21 -6.93 20.51
C LYS A 217 -15.47 -6.77 19.67
N TYR A 218 -15.32 -6.47 18.38
CA TYR A 218 -16.43 -6.26 17.47
C TYR A 218 -16.74 -7.49 16.59
N ARG A 219 -15.85 -8.50 16.53
CA ARG A 219 -16.09 -9.73 15.75
C ARG A 219 -16.78 -10.84 16.53
N VAL A 220 -16.71 -10.83 17.86
CA VAL A 220 -17.32 -11.88 18.70
C VAL A 220 -18.81 -12.09 18.39
N GLU A 221 -19.56 -11.02 18.16
CA GLU A 221 -20.99 -11.08 17.83
C GLU A 221 -21.29 -11.88 16.55
N THR A 222 -20.33 -11.93 15.63
CA THR A 222 -20.46 -12.64 14.35
C THR A 222 -19.87 -14.04 14.42
N LEU A 223 -18.90 -14.27 15.30
CA LEU A 223 -18.13 -15.51 15.37
C LEU A 223 -18.62 -16.49 16.45
N TYR A 224 -19.36 -16.02 17.45
CA TYR A 224 -19.83 -16.83 18.57
C TYR A 224 -21.36 -16.94 18.57
N GLU A 225 -21.86 -18.16 18.53
CA GLU A 225 -23.30 -18.47 18.43
C GLU A 225 -24.01 -18.52 19.80
N GLY A 226 -23.26 -18.46 20.91
CA GLY A 226 -23.80 -18.46 22.27
C GLY A 226 -24.24 -17.09 22.78
N PRO A 227 -24.74 -17.03 24.04
CA PRO A 227 -25.09 -15.78 24.70
C PRO A 227 -23.91 -14.81 24.74
N GLN A 228 -24.15 -13.55 24.39
CA GLN A 228 -23.06 -12.56 24.25
C GLN A 228 -22.51 -12.05 25.59
N ASP A 229 -23.17 -12.40 26.69
CA ASP A 229 -22.86 -12.08 28.08
C ASP A 229 -22.29 -13.26 28.88
N ASP A 230 -22.10 -14.42 28.25
CA ASP A 230 -21.47 -15.57 28.91
C ASP A 230 -19.94 -15.45 28.99
N GLU A 231 -19.32 -16.38 29.71
CA GLU A 231 -17.88 -16.39 29.95
C GLU A 231 -17.07 -16.57 28.64
N GLY A 232 -17.58 -17.36 27.69
CA GLY A 232 -16.91 -17.62 26.41
C GLY A 232 -16.91 -16.37 25.50
N ALA A 233 -18.05 -15.73 25.36
CA ALA A 233 -18.20 -14.48 24.62
C ALA A 233 -17.34 -13.36 25.24
N MET A 234 -17.33 -13.25 26.58
CA MET A 234 -16.52 -12.25 27.28
C MET A 234 -15.01 -12.51 27.12
N ALA A 235 -14.57 -13.78 27.18
CA ALA A 235 -13.18 -14.15 26.97
C ALA A 235 -12.71 -13.85 25.53
N ILE A 236 -13.52 -14.22 24.52
CA ILE A 236 -13.24 -13.87 23.12
C ILE A 236 -13.20 -12.35 22.94
N ARG A 237 -14.21 -11.62 23.44
CA ARG A 237 -14.30 -10.16 23.31
C ARG A 237 -13.06 -9.45 23.85
N ASN A 238 -12.55 -9.93 24.98
CA ASN A 238 -11.39 -9.35 25.65
C ASN A 238 -10.05 -9.90 25.16
N CYS A 239 -10.05 -10.91 24.28
CA CYS A 239 -8.85 -11.66 23.88
C CYS A 239 -8.09 -12.19 25.12
N ASP A 240 -8.84 -12.72 26.10
CA ASP A 240 -8.31 -13.09 27.41
C ASP A 240 -7.59 -14.44 27.39
N SER A 241 -6.28 -14.40 27.66
CA SER A 241 -5.43 -15.61 27.75
C SER A 241 -5.66 -16.44 29.02
N GLN A 242 -6.33 -15.90 30.03
CA GLN A 242 -6.65 -16.58 31.29
C GLN A 242 -8.11 -17.05 31.37
N GLY A 243 -8.93 -16.74 30.36
CA GLY A 243 -10.31 -17.20 30.25
C GLY A 243 -10.44 -18.64 29.77
N PRO A 244 -11.68 -19.13 29.57
CA PRO A 244 -11.93 -20.45 29.00
C PRO A 244 -11.30 -20.60 27.61
N LEU A 245 -10.75 -21.80 27.33
CA LEU A 245 -10.15 -22.11 26.04
C LEU A 245 -11.23 -22.13 24.95
N MET A 246 -11.16 -21.17 24.04
CA MET A 246 -12.01 -21.07 22.85
C MET A 246 -11.13 -21.18 21.60
N LEU A 247 -11.19 -22.31 20.89
CA LEU A 247 -10.39 -22.55 19.69
C LEU A 247 -11.28 -22.91 18.49
N TYR A 248 -11.12 -22.16 17.40
CA TYR A 248 -11.82 -22.41 16.14
C TYR A 248 -10.88 -23.11 15.14
N VAL A 249 -11.12 -24.39 14.88
CA VAL A 249 -10.40 -25.16 13.86
C VAL A 249 -10.94 -24.83 12.48
N SER A 250 -10.15 -24.12 11.67
CA SER A 250 -10.55 -23.68 10.33
C SER A 250 -10.27 -24.71 9.23
N LYS A 251 -9.22 -25.53 9.40
CA LYS A 251 -8.81 -26.52 8.39
C LYS A 251 -7.97 -27.64 9.01
N MET A 252 -7.95 -28.79 8.34
CA MET A 252 -7.06 -29.90 8.63
C MET A 252 -5.93 -29.93 7.60
N VAL A 253 -4.68 -29.82 8.06
CA VAL A 253 -3.49 -29.78 7.20
C VAL A 253 -2.83 -31.16 7.20
N PRO A 254 -2.68 -31.83 6.04
CA PRO A 254 -2.06 -33.16 5.98
C PRO A 254 -0.58 -33.09 6.36
N THR A 255 -0.11 -34.09 7.10
CA THR A 255 1.30 -34.22 7.47
C THR A 255 2.06 -35.12 6.50
N SER A 256 3.40 -35.10 6.57
CA SER A 256 4.26 -36.05 5.86
C SER A 256 4.04 -37.50 6.30
N ASP A 257 3.61 -37.68 7.55
CA ASP A 257 3.22 -38.99 8.07
C ASP A 257 1.83 -39.34 7.54
N LYS A 258 1.77 -40.39 6.72
CA LYS A 258 0.55 -40.84 6.06
C LYS A 258 -0.55 -41.10 7.10
N GLY A 259 -1.69 -40.45 6.91
CA GLY A 259 -2.89 -40.63 7.74
C GLY A 259 -3.00 -39.71 8.95
N ARG A 260 -2.07 -38.77 9.16
CA ARG A 260 -2.17 -37.73 10.19
C ARG A 260 -2.41 -36.35 9.60
N PHE A 261 -3.16 -35.54 10.36
CA PHE A 261 -3.51 -34.17 10.02
C PHE A 261 -3.31 -33.28 11.23
N TYR A 262 -2.78 -32.07 11.01
CA TYR A 262 -2.76 -31.00 12.00
C TYR A 262 -4.04 -30.17 11.90
N ALA A 263 -4.73 -30.00 13.03
CA ALA A 263 -5.80 -29.01 13.13
C ALA A 263 -5.18 -27.60 13.13
N PHE A 264 -5.54 -26.79 12.15
CA PHE A 264 -5.07 -25.42 12.02
C PHE A 264 -6.23 -24.46 12.28
N GLY A 265 -6.07 -23.64 13.29
CA GLY A 265 -7.10 -22.76 13.82
C GLY A 265 -6.52 -21.60 14.60
N ARG A 266 -7.41 -20.85 15.22
CA ARG A 266 -7.08 -19.77 16.15
C ARG A 266 -7.98 -19.85 17.37
#